data_AF-A0A097PRU6-F1
#
_entry.id   AF-A0A097PRU6-F1
#
_cell.length_a   1.000
_cell.length_b   1.000
_cell.length_c   1.000
_cell.angle_alpha   90.00
_cell.angle_beta   90.00
_cell.angle_gamma   90.00
#
_symmetry.space_group_name_H-M   'P 1'
#
loop_
_entity.id
_entity.type
_entity.pdbx_description
1 polymer ?
#
loop_
_entity_poly.entity_id
_entity_poly.type
_entity_poly.pdbx_seq_one_letter_code
_entity_poly.pdbx_strand_id
1 'polypeptide(L)'
;QLCEAARNGDVAKAKALIESGADVSFFDSDGLTPLMHAAKLGHTDLVKALLEGGAPWNALSPSNQSAGDFAMDSEAYEALLNAGIQAELILGTIARKTKKNGDFEGDYLEDRVTFSEDKLMDSDSKAVMMAWEKPLMEAHAKAVCSGGNVLNVGFGMGLVDTAIQQYGPATHTIIEAHPEVYARMLRTGWDKKDNVKIIFGRWQDVLSQLESYDGIFFDTYGEYYEDLREFHQHLPKLLKPGGIYSFFNGLCGGNAFFHVVYCHLVSLELENLGYSTQLIPLPVKDCLGEEVWRGVSQKYWQLDTYYL
;
A
#
# COMPACT_ATOMS: atom_id res chain seq x y z
N GLN A 1 -10.79 -9.92 -33.59
CA GLN A 1 -11.04 -8.66 -34.34
C GLN A 1 -10.67 -7.44 -33.51
N LEU A 2 -11.16 -7.28 -32.28
CA LEU A 2 -10.79 -6.12 -31.45
C LEU A 2 -9.29 -6.12 -31.08
N CYS A 3 -8.70 -7.25 -30.68
CA CYS A 3 -7.24 -7.33 -30.46
C CYS A 3 -6.40 -7.07 -31.72
N GLU A 4 -6.94 -7.34 -32.91
CA GLU A 4 -6.27 -7.07 -34.18
C GLU A 4 -6.31 -5.57 -34.50
N ALA A 5 -7.47 -4.92 -34.31
CA ALA A 5 -7.59 -3.47 -34.41
C ALA A 5 -6.67 -2.77 -33.38
N ALA A 6 -6.58 -3.30 -32.16
CA ALA A 6 -5.68 -2.85 -31.12
C ALA A 6 -4.20 -2.92 -31.52
N ARG A 7 -3.75 -4.06 -32.06
CA ARG A 7 -2.38 -4.21 -32.58
C ARG A 7 -2.07 -3.18 -33.67
N ASN A 8 -3.02 -2.92 -34.56
CA ASN A 8 -2.82 -2.03 -35.70
C ASN A 8 -3.03 -0.53 -35.36
N GLY A 9 -3.46 -0.19 -34.13
CA GLY A 9 -3.81 1.19 -33.78
C GLY A 9 -5.04 1.73 -34.51
N ASP A 10 -5.90 0.85 -35.03
CA ASP A 10 -7.09 1.23 -35.82
C ASP A 10 -8.23 1.67 -34.90
N VAL A 11 -8.18 2.95 -34.49
CA VAL A 11 -9.15 3.58 -33.58
C VAL A 11 -10.57 3.49 -34.12
N ALA A 12 -10.77 3.73 -35.43
CA ALA A 12 -12.10 3.74 -36.03
C ALA A 12 -12.74 2.34 -36.01
N LYS A 13 -11.99 1.31 -36.42
CA LYS A 13 -12.47 -0.07 -36.36
C LYS A 13 -12.70 -0.52 -34.93
N ALA A 14 -11.80 -0.17 -34.01
CA ALA A 14 -11.98 -0.53 -32.60
C ALA A 14 -13.23 0.10 -31.99
N LYS A 15 -13.49 1.39 -32.22
CA LYS A 15 -14.72 2.06 -31.75
C LYS A 15 -15.98 1.40 -32.32
N ALA A 16 -16.01 1.14 -33.63
CA ALA A 16 -17.15 0.47 -34.26
C ALA A 16 -17.40 -0.94 -33.67
N LEU A 17 -16.33 -1.68 -33.36
CA LEU A 17 -16.43 -2.99 -32.71
C LEU A 17 -16.96 -2.89 -31.28
N ILE A 18 -16.47 -1.93 -30.49
CA ILE A 18 -16.92 -1.67 -29.11
C ILE A 18 -18.42 -1.29 -29.12
N GLU A 19 -18.83 -0.38 -30.00
CA GLU A 19 -20.24 0.03 -30.17
C GLU A 19 -21.14 -1.14 -30.59
N SER A 20 -20.59 -2.11 -31.32
CA SER A 20 -21.29 -3.34 -31.71
C SER A 20 -21.30 -4.42 -30.61
N GLY A 21 -20.78 -4.12 -29.42
CA GLY A 21 -20.77 -5.03 -28.27
C GLY A 21 -19.59 -6.00 -28.24
N ALA A 22 -18.46 -5.68 -28.88
CA ALA A 22 -17.25 -6.48 -28.75
C ALA A 22 -16.75 -6.50 -27.30
N ASP A 23 -16.35 -7.68 -26.82
CA ASP A 23 -15.80 -7.85 -25.48
C ASP A 23 -14.41 -7.22 -25.37
N VAL A 24 -14.33 -6.12 -24.62
CA VAL A 24 -13.10 -5.37 -24.34
C VAL A 24 -12.19 -6.06 -23.32
N SER A 25 -12.69 -7.06 -22.59
CA SER A 25 -11.95 -7.85 -21.60
C SER A 25 -11.36 -9.15 -22.17
N PHE A 26 -11.64 -9.45 -23.45
CA PHE A 26 -11.22 -10.68 -24.10
C PHE A 26 -9.69 -10.84 -24.14
N PHE A 27 -9.20 -12.02 -23.79
CA PHE A 27 -7.81 -12.42 -23.95
C PHE A 27 -7.63 -13.22 -25.23
N ASP A 28 -6.67 -12.83 -26.07
CA ASP A 28 -6.33 -13.62 -27.25
C ASP A 28 -5.33 -14.74 -26.97
N SER A 29 -4.86 -15.41 -28.03
CA SER A 29 -3.94 -16.55 -27.94
C SER A 29 -2.58 -16.20 -27.33
N ASP A 30 -2.20 -14.91 -27.33
CA ASP A 30 -0.96 -14.45 -26.70
C ASP A 30 -1.16 -14.14 -25.21
N GLY A 31 -2.39 -14.32 -24.69
CA GLY A 31 -2.76 -13.97 -23.33
C GLY A 31 -2.82 -12.47 -23.10
N LEU A 32 -3.10 -11.67 -24.14
CA LEU A 32 -3.19 -10.21 -24.07
C LEU A 32 -4.60 -9.71 -24.40
N THR A 33 -5.04 -8.69 -23.68
CA THR A 33 -6.28 -7.97 -23.95
C THR A 33 -6.07 -6.92 -25.06
N PRO A 34 -7.15 -6.39 -25.69
CA PRO A 34 -7.03 -5.26 -26.59
C PRO A 34 -6.30 -4.07 -25.95
N LEU A 35 -6.57 -3.78 -24.67
CA LEU A 35 -5.93 -2.68 -23.95
C LEU A 35 -4.42 -2.90 -23.80
N MET A 36 -3.98 -4.12 -23.50
CA MET A 36 -2.55 -4.45 -23.43
C MET A 36 -1.86 -4.31 -24.78
N HIS A 37 -2.49 -4.73 -25.89
CA HIS A 37 -1.92 -4.54 -27.23
C HIS A 37 -1.77 -3.06 -27.58
N ALA A 38 -2.82 -2.26 -27.32
CA ALA A 38 -2.78 -0.82 -27.58
C ALA A 38 -1.70 -0.12 -26.72
N ALA A 39 -1.60 -0.48 -25.44
CA ALA A 39 -0.61 0.04 -24.51
C ALA A 39 0.83 -0.32 -24.92
N LYS A 40 1.09 -1.60 -25.20
CA LYS A 40 2.41 -2.12 -25.61
C LYS A 40 2.96 -1.46 -26.88
N LEU A 41 2.07 -1.00 -27.76
CA LEU A 41 2.42 -0.36 -29.03
C LEU A 41 2.29 1.17 -29.00
N GLY A 42 1.96 1.76 -27.84
CA GLY A 42 1.87 3.21 -27.66
C GLY A 42 0.69 3.88 -28.36
N HIS A 43 -0.38 3.13 -28.67
CA HIS A 43 -1.58 3.65 -29.34
C HIS A 43 -2.48 4.42 -28.36
N THR A 44 -2.04 5.59 -27.90
CA THR A 44 -2.67 6.38 -26.82
C THR A 44 -4.16 6.67 -27.05
N ASP A 45 -4.56 7.08 -28.25
CA ASP A 45 -5.97 7.37 -28.55
C ASP A 45 -6.84 6.10 -28.50
N LEU A 46 -6.26 4.95 -28.85
CA LEU A 46 -6.95 3.67 -28.76
C LEU A 46 -7.02 3.17 -27.32
N VAL A 47 -5.99 3.40 -26.51
CA VAL A 47 -6.02 3.15 -25.06
C VAL A 47 -7.17 3.92 -24.42
N LYS A 48 -7.30 5.23 -24.70
CA LYS A 48 -8.42 6.05 -24.20
C LYS A 48 -9.77 5.49 -24.65
N ALA A 49 -9.93 5.17 -25.93
CA ALA A 49 -11.18 4.62 -26.46
C ALA A 49 -11.56 3.26 -25.82
N LEU A 50 -10.58 2.41 -25.53
CA LEU A 50 -10.80 1.13 -24.87
C LEU A 50 -11.19 1.32 -23.40
N LEU A 51 -10.55 2.25 -22.67
CA LEU A 51 -10.91 2.61 -21.30
C LEU A 51 -12.33 3.20 -21.23
N GLU A 52 -12.69 4.11 -22.14
CA GLU A 52 -14.06 4.64 -22.28
C GLU A 52 -15.08 3.53 -22.59
N GLY A 53 -14.67 2.51 -23.33
CA GLY A 53 -15.45 1.30 -23.62
C GLY A 53 -15.53 0.30 -22.46
N GLY A 54 -14.96 0.61 -21.29
CA GLY A 54 -15.00 -0.24 -20.10
C GLY A 54 -13.93 -1.32 -20.05
N ALA A 55 -12.84 -1.20 -20.82
CA ALA A 55 -11.73 -2.15 -20.73
C ALA A 55 -11.11 -2.12 -19.32
N PRO A 56 -10.90 -3.28 -18.67
CA PRO A 56 -10.31 -3.34 -17.34
C PRO A 56 -8.85 -2.90 -17.38
N TRP A 57 -8.55 -1.80 -16.67
CA TRP A 57 -7.18 -1.27 -16.55
C TRP A 57 -6.24 -2.22 -15.80
N ASN A 58 -6.81 -3.04 -14.91
CA ASN A 58 -6.11 -3.94 -13.99
C ASN A 58 -6.09 -5.40 -14.44
N ALA A 59 -6.43 -5.70 -15.69
CA ALA A 59 -6.23 -7.04 -16.23
C ALA A 59 -4.73 -7.39 -16.26
N LEU A 60 -4.40 -8.66 -15.99
CA LEU A 60 -3.02 -9.16 -15.97
C LEU A 60 -2.82 -10.24 -17.03
N SER A 61 -1.71 -10.15 -17.75
CA SER A 61 -1.26 -11.22 -18.66
C SER A 61 -0.75 -12.43 -17.86
N PRO A 62 -0.52 -13.60 -18.51
CA PRO A 62 0.12 -14.74 -17.87
C PRO A 62 1.49 -14.44 -17.23
N SER A 63 2.16 -13.37 -17.69
CA SER A 63 3.43 -12.88 -17.17
C SER A 63 3.26 -11.87 -16.01
N ASN A 64 2.06 -11.73 -15.45
CA ASN A 64 1.72 -10.75 -14.40
C ASN A 64 1.93 -9.28 -14.80
N GLN A 65 1.79 -8.97 -16.09
CA GLN A 65 1.91 -7.60 -16.61
C GLN A 65 0.53 -7.04 -16.98
N SER A 66 0.23 -5.85 -16.49
CA SER A 66 -0.94 -5.06 -16.84
C SER A 66 -0.72 -4.21 -18.09
N ALA A 67 -1.77 -3.56 -18.59
CA ALA A 67 -1.63 -2.58 -19.66
C ALA A 67 -0.68 -1.43 -19.27
N GLY A 68 -0.68 -0.99 -18.01
CA GLY A 68 0.24 0.05 -17.52
C GLY A 68 1.70 -0.39 -17.53
N ASP A 69 1.98 -1.64 -17.16
CA ASP A 69 3.35 -2.21 -17.25
C ASP A 69 3.87 -2.23 -18.70
N PHE A 70 3.00 -2.46 -19.68
CA PHE A 70 3.36 -2.39 -21.09
C PHE A 70 3.53 -0.95 -21.63
N ALA A 71 2.98 0.05 -20.93
CA ALA A 71 2.95 1.44 -21.38
C ALA A 71 4.05 2.33 -20.78
N MET A 72 4.93 1.80 -19.91
CA MET A 72 5.84 2.56 -19.04
C MET A 72 6.60 3.71 -19.72
N ASP A 73 7.01 3.52 -20.98
CA ASP A 73 7.78 4.51 -21.75
C ASP A 73 6.94 5.28 -22.79
N SER A 74 5.60 5.30 -22.65
CA SER A 74 4.68 5.89 -23.63
C SER A 74 3.70 6.88 -23.01
N GLU A 75 3.18 7.79 -23.83
CA GLU A 75 2.11 8.73 -23.43
C GLU A 75 0.83 8.03 -22.96
N ALA A 76 0.64 6.75 -23.30
CA ALA A 76 -0.49 5.96 -22.83
C ALA A 76 -0.43 5.66 -21.33
N TYR A 77 0.76 5.71 -20.71
CA TYR A 77 0.95 5.45 -19.28
C TYR A 77 0.08 6.35 -18.41
N GLU A 78 0.11 7.65 -18.68
CA GLU A 78 -0.66 8.65 -17.94
C GLU A 78 -2.17 8.43 -18.08
N ALA A 79 -2.64 8.01 -19.26
CA ALA A 79 -4.05 7.69 -19.45
C ALA A 79 -4.49 6.49 -18.61
N LEU A 80 -3.64 5.45 -18.54
CA LEU A 80 -3.88 4.25 -17.73
C LEU A 80 -3.81 4.55 -16.24
N LEU A 81 -2.83 5.35 -15.80
CA LEU A 81 -2.66 5.74 -14.39
C LEU A 81 -3.89 6.51 -13.91
N ASN A 82 -4.32 7.53 -14.67
CA ASN A 82 -5.51 8.31 -14.35
C ASN A 82 -6.78 7.44 -14.33
N ALA A 83 -6.92 6.49 -15.26
CA ALA A 83 -8.05 5.58 -15.26
C ALA A 83 -8.05 4.65 -14.03
N GLY A 84 -6.89 4.15 -13.62
CA GLY A 84 -6.74 3.34 -12.41
C GLY A 84 -7.13 4.11 -11.16
N ILE A 85 -6.59 5.32 -10.97
CA ILE A 85 -6.92 6.19 -9.84
C ILE A 85 -8.42 6.50 -9.80
N GLN A 86 -9.01 6.88 -10.94
CA GLN A 86 -10.43 7.18 -11.03
C GLN A 86 -11.30 5.97 -10.67
N ALA A 87 -10.94 4.78 -11.18
CA ALA A 87 -11.64 3.55 -10.86
C ALA A 87 -11.60 3.25 -9.36
N GLU A 88 -10.42 3.33 -8.72
CA GLU A 88 -10.27 3.06 -7.29
C GLU A 88 -11.01 4.09 -6.41
N LEU A 89 -11.01 5.38 -6.79
CA LEU A 89 -11.82 6.40 -6.09
C LEU A 89 -13.33 6.08 -6.13
N ILE A 90 -13.82 5.64 -7.29
CA ILE A 90 -15.23 5.26 -7.47
C ILE A 90 -15.54 4.00 -6.67
N LEU A 91 -14.72 2.96 -6.81
CA LEU A 91 -14.89 1.67 -6.13
C LEU A 91 -14.84 1.83 -4.62
N GLY A 92 -13.87 2.57 -4.09
CA GLY A 92 -13.80 2.90 -2.66
C GLY A 92 -15.05 3.65 -2.19
N THR A 93 -15.58 4.58 -3.00
CA THR A 93 -16.81 5.32 -2.65
C THR A 93 -18.03 4.41 -2.61
N ILE A 94 -18.12 3.44 -3.52
CA ILE A 94 -19.18 2.42 -3.52
C ILE A 94 -19.03 1.52 -2.30
N ALA A 95 -17.82 0.99 -2.05
CA ALA A 95 -17.51 0.12 -0.93
C ALA A 95 -17.89 0.76 0.41
N ARG A 96 -17.61 2.04 0.59
CA ARG A 96 -18.01 2.82 1.79
C ARG A 96 -19.53 2.95 1.95
N LYS A 97 -20.27 3.11 0.86
CA LYS A 97 -21.75 3.16 0.91
C LYS A 97 -22.34 1.80 1.28
N THR A 98 -21.69 0.70 0.89
CA THR A 98 -22.15 -0.66 1.14
C THR A 98 -21.71 -1.22 2.50
N LYS A 99 -20.58 -0.78 3.06
CA LYS A 99 -19.99 -1.22 4.36
C LYS A 99 -20.80 -0.84 5.62
N LYS A 100 -22.11 -0.57 5.51
CA LYS A 100 -22.99 -0.30 6.67
C LYS A 100 -23.24 -1.53 7.56
N ASN A 101 -22.74 -2.71 7.22
CA ASN A 101 -22.77 -3.92 8.05
C ASN A 101 -21.34 -4.43 8.24
N GLY A 102 -20.89 -4.49 9.49
CA GLY A 102 -19.53 -4.85 9.88
C GLY A 102 -19.22 -6.32 9.72
N ASP A 103 -18.81 -6.71 8.51
CA ASP A 103 -18.12 -7.98 8.29
C ASP A 103 -16.60 -7.70 8.36
N PHE A 104 -16.02 -8.00 9.53
CA PHE A 104 -14.56 -8.13 9.68
C PHE A 104 -14.19 -9.57 9.30
N GLU A 105 -13.37 -9.72 8.27
CA GLU A 105 -12.89 -11.02 7.81
C GLU A 105 -11.58 -11.36 8.56
N GLY A 106 -11.66 -12.31 9.50
CA GLY A 106 -10.54 -12.85 10.28
C GLY A 106 -9.99 -11.91 11.35
N ASP A 107 -10.30 -12.17 12.63
CA ASP A 107 -9.76 -11.34 13.72
C ASP A 107 -8.31 -11.73 14.00
N TYR A 108 -7.37 -11.11 13.28
CA TYR A 108 -5.94 -11.20 13.56
C TYR A 108 -5.61 -11.01 15.05
N LEU A 109 -6.44 -10.26 15.81
CA LEU A 109 -6.24 -10.03 17.23
C LEU A 109 -6.60 -11.24 18.10
N GLU A 110 -7.38 -12.19 17.58
CA GLU A 110 -7.71 -13.47 18.23
C GLU A 110 -6.73 -14.59 17.83
N ASP A 111 -5.97 -14.39 16.76
CA ASP A 111 -5.01 -15.38 16.26
C ASP A 111 -3.75 -15.47 17.12
N ARG A 112 -3.12 -16.65 17.08
CA ARG A 112 -1.79 -16.84 17.67
C ARG A 112 -0.73 -16.36 16.71
N VAL A 113 0.33 -15.75 17.24
CA VAL A 113 1.48 -15.35 16.43
C VAL A 113 2.73 -16.14 16.78
N THR A 114 3.54 -16.41 15.77
CA THR A 114 4.83 -17.08 15.93
C THR A 114 5.95 -16.09 15.67
N PHE A 115 6.90 -16.02 16.60
CA PHE A 115 8.08 -15.20 16.48
C PHE A 115 9.33 -16.05 16.22
N SER A 116 10.14 -15.61 15.26
CA SER A 116 11.53 -16.02 15.09
C SER A 116 12.44 -14.79 15.13
N GLU A 117 13.74 -14.99 14.94
CA GLU A 117 14.70 -13.88 14.78
C GLU A 117 14.33 -13.01 13.56
N ASP A 118 13.90 -13.66 12.47
CA ASP A 118 13.70 -13.00 11.18
C ASP A 118 12.25 -12.60 10.89
N LYS A 119 11.26 -13.16 11.62
CA LYS A 119 9.84 -13.07 11.23
C LYS A 119 8.89 -13.00 12.42
N LEU A 120 7.81 -12.26 12.21
CA LEU A 120 6.54 -12.39 12.92
C LEU A 120 5.52 -12.92 11.93
N MET A 121 4.84 -14.01 12.27
CA MET A 121 3.84 -14.65 11.41
C MET A 121 2.55 -14.95 12.17
N ASP A 122 1.44 -14.94 11.47
CA ASP A 122 0.14 -15.39 11.99
C ASP A 122 0.04 -16.93 12.00
N SER A 123 -1.15 -17.43 12.37
CA SER A 123 -1.43 -18.85 12.45
C SER A 123 -1.45 -19.57 11.08
N ASP A 124 -1.67 -18.82 10.00
CA ASP A 124 -1.68 -19.27 8.59
C ASP A 124 -0.31 -19.15 7.92
N SER A 125 0.75 -18.84 8.68
CA SER A 125 2.10 -18.58 8.16
C SER A 125 2.18 -17.43 7.15
N LYS A 126 1.24 -16.47 7.22
CA LYS A 126 1.38 -15.18 6.55
C LYS A 126 2.33 -14.32 7.36
N ALA A 127 3.21 -13.62 6.65
CA ALA A 127 4.12 -12.69 7.28
C ALA A 127 3.38 -11.45 7.75
N VAL A 128 3.53 -11.12 9.04
CA VAL A 128 3.04 -9.90 9.66
C VAL A 128 4.09 -8.80 9.60
N MET A 129 5.35 -9.16 9.93
CA MET A 129 6.52 -8.29 9.79
C MET A 129 7.77 -9.15 9.59
N MET A 130 8.74 -8.68 8.81
CA MET A 130 9.97 -9.41 8.52
C MET A 130 11.23 -8.55 8.63
N ALA A 131 12.35 -9.19 9.01
CA ALA A 131 13.63 -8.51 9.22
C ALA A 131 14.22 -7.82 7.97
N TRP A 132 13.84 -8.24 6.76
CA TRP A 132 14.30 -7.59 5.52
C TRP A 132 13.83 -6.14 5.42
N GLU A 133 12.74 -5.78 6.10
CA GLU A 133 12.18 -4.42 6.13
C GLU A 133 13.03 -3.46 6.95
N LYS A 134 14.02 -3.94 7.71
CA LYS A 134 14.82 -3.11 8.63
C LYS A 134 15.38 -1.83 7.98
N PRO A 135 15.99 -1.84 6.78
CA PRO A 135 16.47 -0.61 6.15
C PRO A 135 15.34 0.38 5.83
N LEU A 136 14.14 -0.12 5.52
CA LEU A 136 12.95 0.70 5.29
C LEU A 136 12.48 1.34 6.60
N MET A 137 12.40 0.55 7.67
CA MET A 137 12.02 1.02 9.00
C MET A 137 12.99 2.10 9.52
N GLU A 138 14.29 1.94 9.26
CA GLU A 138 15.30 2.97 9.58
C GLU A 138 15.10 4.26 8.76
N ALA A 139 14.71 4.15 7.48
CA ALA A 139 14.40 5.29 6.64
C ALA A 139 13.13 6.03 7.09
N HIS A 140 12.07 5.30 7.46
CA HIS A 140 10.85 5.85 8.05
C HIS A 140 11.15 6.57 9.37
N ALA A 141 11.88 5.92 10.28
CA ALA A 141 12.28 6.52 11.55
C ALA A 141 13.05 7.84 11.35
N LYS A 142 14.00 7.85 10.40
CA LYS A 142 14.75 9.06 10.03
C LYS A 142 13.84 10.18 9.53
N ALA A 143 12.81 9.86 8.74
CA ALA A 143 11.89 10.85 8.19
C ALA A 143 11.00 11.48 9.28
N VAL A 144 10.48 10.67 10.21
CA VAL A 144 9.53 11.15 11.23
C VAL A 144 10.20 11.75 12.48
N CYS A 145 11.50 11.50 12.70
CA CYS A 145 12.20 12.00 13.87
C CYS A 145 12.84 13.38 13.65
N SER A 146 12.19 14.42 14.19
CA SER A 146 12.67 15.82 14.16
C SER A 146 13.02 16.42 15.53
N GLY A 147 13.09 15.60 16.59
CA GLY A 147 13.44 16.03 17.95
C GLY A 147 12.25 16.36 18.87
N GLY A 148 11.07 15.78 18.61
CA GLY A 148 9.84 16.05 19.37
C GLY A 148 9.10 14.78 19.83
N ASN A 149 7.77 14.83 19.83
CA ASN A 149 6.89 13.73 20.17
C ASN A 149 6.63 12.88 18.92
N VAL A 150 6.93 11.58 18.99
CA VAL A 150 6.72 10.65 17.88
C VAL A 150 5.67 9.62 18.25
N LEU A 151 4.73 9.37 17.34
CA LEU A 151 3.75 8.29 17.41
C LEU A 151 4.15 7.18 16.44
N ASN A 152 4.13 5.94 16.93
CA ASN A 152 4.08 4.74 16.10
C ASN A 152 2.72 4.05 16.28
N VAL A 153 2.09 3.63 15.19
CA VAL A 153 0.85 2.84 15.17
C VAL A 153 1.15 1.47 14.59
N GLY A 154 1.24 0.46 15.46
CA GLY A 154 1.66 -0.91 15.13
C GLY A 154 3.12 -1.16 15.52
N PHE A 155 3.35 -2.03 16.52
CA PHE A 155 4.71 -2.32 16.99
C PHE A 155 5.37 -3.44 16.20
N GLY A 156 4.62 -4.51 15.90
CA GLY A 156 5.14 -5.68 15.19
C GLY A 156 6.36 -6.31 15.88
N MET A 157 7.53 -6.28 15.22
CA MET A 157 8.80 -6.74 15.78
C MET A 157 9.61 -5.62 16.48
N GLY A 158 9.11 -4.37 16.48
CA GLY A 158 9.77 -3.21 17.09
C GLY A 158 10.95 -2.67 16.29
N LEU A 159 11.02 -2.94 14.97
CA LEU A 159 12.12 -2.52 14.10
C LEU A 159 12.16 -0.99 13.98
N VAL A 160 11.04 -0.37 13.61
CA VAL A 160 10.92 1.09 13.51
C VAL A 160 11.07 1.75 14.88
N ASP A 161 10.49 1.18 15.94
CA ASP A 161 10.58 1.70 17.29
C ASP A 161 12.02 1.73 17.78
N THR A 162 12.78 0.67 17.50
CA THR A 162 14.21 0.60 17.82
C THR A 162 14.99 1.67 17.08
N ALA A 163 14.66 1.93 15.81
CA ALA A 163 15.29 3.00 15.03
C ALA A 163 14.90 4.40 15.54
N ILE A 164 13.62 4.66 15.83
CA ILE A 164 13.13 5.93 16.40
C ILE A 164 13.87 6.26 17.70
N GLN A 165 14.06 5.27 18.58
CA GLN A 165 14.75 5.46 19.85
C GLN A 165 16.21 5.92 19.69
N GLN A 166 16.87 5.65 18.56
CA GLN A 166 18.24 6.13 18.29
C GLN A 166 18.29 7.65 18.06
N TYR A 167 17.18 8.27 17.68
CA TYR A 167 17.06 9.71 17.49
C TYR A 167 16.70 10.48 18.76
N GLY A 168 16.43 9.79 19.87
CA GLY A 168 16.13 10.41 21.17
C GLY A 168 14.92 11.35 21.16
N PRO A 169 13.72 10.89 20.75
CA PRO A 169 12.53 11.72 20.78
C PRO A 169 12.17 12.12 22.22
N ALA A 170 11.49 13.27 22.37
CA ALA A 170 11.02 13.75 23.68
C ALA A 170 10.03 12.78 24.30
N THR A 171 9.10 12.26 23.48
CA THR A 171 8.21 11.15 23.84
C THR A 171 8.05 10.23 22.63
N HIS A 172 7.90 8.94 22.90
CA HIS A 172 7.63 7.91 21.91
C HIS A 172 6.37 7.15 22.30
N THR A 173 5.24 7.49 21.69
CA THR A 173 3.98 6.79 21.91
C THR A 173 3.85 5.65 20.93
N ILE A 174 3.51 4.45 21.41
CA ILE A 174 3.36 3.26 20.59
C ILE A 174 1.97 2.69 20.83
N ILE A 175 1.18 2.52 19.76
CA ILE A 175 -0.10 1.79 19.81
C ILE A 175 0.16 0.35 19.38
N GLU A 176 -0.30 -0.62 20.18
CA GLU A 176 -0.23 -2.05 19.83
C GLU A 176 -1.55 -2.73 20.18
N ALA A 177 -2.14 -3.41 19.19
CA ALA A 177 -3.46 -4.02 19.31
C ALA A 177 -3.39 -5.51 19.67
N HIS A 178 -2.36 -6.22 19.22
CA HIS A 178 -2.25 -7.67 19.35
C HIS A 178 -1.76 -8.06 20.77
N PRO A 179 -2.54 -8.87 21.54
CA PRO A 179 -2.22 -9.20 22.93
C PRO A 179 -0.84 -9.86 23.11
N GLU A 180 -0.46 -10.79 22.23
CA GLU A 180 0.84 -11.48 22.33
C GLU A 180 2.05 -10.59 22.01
N VAL A 181 1.90 -9.64 21.08
CA VAL A 181 2.91 -8.63 20.74
C VAL A 181 3.08 -7.67 21.91
N TYR A 182 1.97 -7.15 22.44
CA TYR A 182 1.98 -6.31 23.64
C TYR A 182 2.64 -7.01 24.84
N ALA A 183 2.27 -8.26 25.12
CA ALA A 183 2.88 -9.04 26.19
C ALA A 183 4.39 -9.24 25.96
N ARG A 184 4.84 -9.38 24.70
CA ARG A 184 6.27 -9.41 24.37
C ARG A 184 6.95 -8.08 24.67
N MET A 185 6.35 -6.95 24.28
CA MET A 185 6.88 -5.61 24.57
C MET A 185 7.21 -5.45 26.06
N LEU A 186 6.26 -5.80 26.94
CA LEU A 186 6.43 -5.74 28.40
C LEU A 186 7.56 -6.66 28.89
N ARG A 187 7.62 -7.90 28.40
CA ARG A 187 8.71 -8.84 28.75
C ARG A 187 10.08 -8.32 28.36
N THR A 188 10.17 -7.64 27.21
CA THR A 188 11.41 -7.05 26.70
C THR A 188 11.72 -5.66 27.29
N GLY A 189 10.87 -5.14 28.19
CA GLY A 189 11.12 -3.91 28.94
C GLY A 189 10.87 -2.62 28.16
N TRP A 190 10.04 -2.64 27.12
CA TRP A 190 9.66 -1.42 26.39
C TRP A 190 8.90 -0.42 27.27
N ASP A 191 8.10 -0.93 28.21
CA ASP A 191 7.37 -0.16 29.22
C ASP A 191 8.29 0.53 30.26
N LYS A 192 9.56 0.13 30.31
CA LYS A 192 10.54 0.64 31.29
C LYS A 192 11.45 1.73 30.71
N LYS A 193 11.29 2.06 29.42
CA LYS A 193 12.05 3.13 28.78
C LYS A 193 11.44 4.48 29.18
N ASP A 194 12.26 5.39 29.68
CA ASP A 194 11.81 6.64 30.32
C ASP A 194 10.91 7.51 29.43
N ASN A 195 11.11 7.51 28.11
CA ASN A 195 10.35 8.32 27.16
C ASN A 195 9.30 7.52 26.35
N VAL A 196 9.05 6.25 26.67
CA VAL A 196 8.10 5.40 25.93
C VAL A 196 6.76 5.32 26.65
N LYS A 197 5.67 5.54 25.90
CA LYS A 197 4.29 5.32 26.34
C LYS A 197 3.64 4.27 25.45
N ILE A 198 3.28 3.12 26.01
CA ILE A 198 2.56 2.08 25.27
C ILE A 198 1.06 2.22 25.52
N ILE A 199 0.27 2.26 24.46
CA ILE A 199 -1.19 2.25 24.49
C ILE A 199 -1.66 0.94 23.89
N PHE A 200 -2.29 0.09 24.72
CA PHE A 200 -2.81 -1.19 24.27
C PHE A 200 -4.23 -1.05 23.69
N GLY A 201 -4.45 -1.59 22.50
CA GLY A 201 -5.74 -1.60 21.81
C GLY A 201 -5.62 -1.20 20.34
N ARG A 202 -6.72 -1.37 19.60
CA ARG A 202 -6.81 -0.91 18.22
C ARG A 202 -6.75 0.61 18.18
N TRP A 203 -6.09 1.18 17.16
CA TRP A 203 -5.93 2.63 17.07
C TRP A 203 -7.29 3.35 17.08
N GLN A 204 -8.31 2.78 16.43
CA GLN A 204 -9.69 3.26 16.37
C GLN A 204 -10.28 3.47 17.78
N ASP A 205 -10.04 2.52 18.67
CA ASP A 205 -10.60 2.52 20.03
C ASP A 205 -9.85 3.48 20.96
N VAL A 206 -8.57 3.77 20.66
CA VAL A 206 -7.68 4.55 21.54
C VAL A 206 -7.40 5.96 21.04
N LEU A 207 -7.99 6.40 19.92
CA LEU A 207 -7.85 7.76 19.38
C LEU A 207 -8.05 8.89 20.41
N SER A 208 -8.94 8.69 21.38
CA SER A 208 -9.21 9.67 22.44
C SER A 208 -8.05 9.89 23.41
N GLN A 209 -7.09 8.96 23.46
CA GLN A 209 -5.91 8.99 24.32
C GLN A 209 -4.70 9.63 23.64
N LEU A 210 -4.81 9.92 22.34
CA LEU A 210 -3.72 10.45 21.51
C LEU A 210 -3.63 11.97 21.62
N GLU A 211 -2.40 12.45 21.52
CA GLU A 211 -2.06 13.88 21.49
C GLU A 211 -1.74 14.32 20.06
N SER A 212 -1.11 15.48 19.90
CA SER A 212 -0.51 15.88 18.64
C SER A 212 0.99 15.60 18.63
N TYR A 213 1.51 15.17 17.49
CA TYR A 213 2.86 14.65 17.31
C TYR A 213 3.63 15.43 16.25
N ASP A 214 4.95 15.47 16.43
CA ASP A 214 5.90 16.05 15.47
C ASP A 214 6.26 15.03 14.37
N GLY A 215 6.13 13.73 14.67
CA GLY A 215 6.31 12.64 13.75
C GLY A 215 5.27 11.54 13.97
N ILE A 216 4.73 10.97 12.90
CA ILE A 216 3.82 9.82 12.98
C ILE A 216 4.28 8.76 11.98
N PHE A 217 4.48 7.53 12.45
CA PHE A 217 4.64 6.35 11.61
C PHE A 217 3.42 5.42 11.77
N PHE A 218 2.92 4.88 10.66
CA PHE A 218 1.76 4.00 10.63
C PHE A 218 2.08 2.71 9.87
N ASP A 219 2.02 1.57 10.55
CA ASP A 219 2.32 0.24 10.00
C ASP A 219 1.55 -0.84 10.75
N THR A 220 0.31 -1.04 10.32
CA THR A 220 -0.63 -2.00 10.92
C THR A 220 -0.79 -3.22 10.02
N TYR A 221 -0.95 -4.39 10.65
CA TYR A 221 -1.22 -5.63 9.94
C TYR A 221 -2.72 -5.90 9.79
N GLY A 222 -3.11 -6.56 8.69
CA GLY A 222 -4.48 -6.99 8.44
C GLY A 222 -5.43 -5.85 8.07
N GLU A 223 -4.90 -4.64 7.87
CA GLU A 223 -5.65 -3.45 7.53
C GLU A 223 -5.71 -3.26 6.01
N TYR A 224 -6.91 -2.99 5.52
CA TYR A 224 -7.16 -2.72 4.11
C TYR A 224 -6.90 -1.24 3.82
N TYR A 225 -6.88 -0.88 2.53
CA TYR A 225 -6.75 0.51 2.10
C TYR A 225 -7.67 1.50 2.85
N GLU A 226 -8.91 1.08 3.15
CA GLU A 226 -9.89 1.93 3.84
C GLU A 226 -9.50 2.25 5.28
N ASP A 227 -8.78 1.37 5.98
CA ASP A 227 -8.33 1.61 7.35
C ASP A 227 -7.20 2.66 7.38
N LEU A 228 -6.24 2.54 6.46
CA LEU A 228 -5.20 3.57 6.24
C LEU A 228 -5.84 4.93 5.91
N ARG A 229 -6.82 4.94 5.00
CA ARG A 229 -7.57 6.13 4.63
C ARG A 229 -8.38 6.71 5.79
N GLU A 230 -8.98 5.86 6.63
CA GLU A 230 -9.69 6.30 7.85
C GLU A 230 -8.72 6.96 8.82
N PHE A 231 -7.55 6.36 9.05
CA PHE A 231 -6.50 6.96 9.87
C PHE A 231 -6.07 8.34 9.32
N HIS A 232 -5.93 8.48 7.99
CA HIS A 232 -5.61 9.77 7.35
C HIS A 232 -6.60 10.88 7.73
N GLN A 233 -7.89 10.58 7.93
CA GLN A 233 -8.88 11.58 8.34
C GLN A 233 -8.61 12.16 9.74
N HIS A 234 -7.80 11.48 10.56
CA HIS A 234 -7.42 11.93 11.89
C HIS A 234 -6.12 12.74 11.91
N LEU A 235 -5.32 12.71 10.84
CA LEU A 235 -4.05 13.46 10.73
C LEU A 235 -4.20 14.96 11.02
N PRO A 236 -5.27 15.67 10.58
CA PRO A 236 -5.40 17.11 10.89
C PRO A 236 -5.44 17.44 12.40
N LYS A 237 -5.82 16.47 13.23
CA LYS A 237 -5.79 16.59 14.70
C LYS A 237 -4.48 16.05 15.30
N LEU A 238 -3.96 14.96 14.73
CA LEU A 238 -2.83 14.22 15.30
C LEU A 238 -1.47 14.77 14.88
N LEU A 239 -1.32 15.35 13.69
CA LEU A 239 -0.05 15.86 13.19
C LEU A 239 0.06 17.36 13.42
N LYS A 240 1.13 17.80 14.11
CA LYS A 240 1.40 19.22 14.32
C LYS A 240 1.76 19.92 13.00
N PRO A 241 1.56 21.25 12.90
CA PRO A 241 2.09 22.02 11.77
C PRO A 241 3.59 21.82 11.58
N GLY A 242 4.01 21.42 10.39
CA GLY A 242 5.40 21.10 10.07
C GLY A 242 5.87 19.71 10.51
N GLY A 243 5.00 18.91 11.14
CA GLY A 243 5.28 17.51 11.44
C GLY A 243 5.32 16.62 10.20
N ILE A 244 5.98 15.47 10.30
CA ILE A 244 6.10 14.50 9.21
C ILE A 244 5.28 13.25 9.52
N TYR A 245 4.44 12.86 8.58
CA TYR A 245 3.74 11.59 8.57
C TYR A 245 4.40 10.66 7.54
N SER A 246 4.56 9.40 7.92
CA SER A 246 5.03 8.34 7.04
C SER A 246 4.31 7.03 7.40
N PHE A 247 4.21 6.11 6.45
CA PHE A 247 3.50 4.85 6.65
C PHE A 247 4.16 3.74 5.86
N PHE A 248 3.97 2.48 6.27
CA PHE A 248 4.43 1.36 5.45
C PHE A 248 3.61 1.25 4.17
N ASN A 249 4.22 1.57 3.04
CA ASN A 249 3.58 1.63 1.74
C ASN A 249 3.61 0.27 1.03
N GLY A 250 2.94 -0.71 1.62
CA GLY A 250 2.92 -2.11 1.15
C GLY A 250 1.90 -2.42 0.04
N LEU A 251 1.05 -1.47 -0.34
CA LEU A 251 -0.11 -1.72 -1.21
C LEU A 251 0.32 -2.17 -2.61
N CYS A 252 -0.27 -3.26 -3.09
CA CYS A 252 0.02 -3.83 -4.40
C CYS A 252 1.51 -4.19 -4.63
N GLY A 253 2.25 -4.60 -3.58
CA GLY A 253 3.66 -5.00 -3.67
C GLY A 253 3.98 -6.17 -4.62
N GLY A 254 2.99 -6.74 -5.34
CA GLY A 254 3.16 -7.76 -6.37
C GLY A 254 3.08 -7.25 -7.82
N ASN A 255 2.67 -5.99 -8.06
CA ASN A 255 2.60 -5.41 -9.41
C ASN A 255 3.00 -3.93 -9.38
N ALA A 256 4.01 -3.56 -10.16
CA ALA A 256 4.63 -2.23 -10.12
C ALA A 256 3.65 -1.13 -10.52
N PHE A 257 2.91 -1.31 -11.61
CA PHE A 257 1.93 -0.33 -12.06
C PHE A 257 0.81 -0.10 -11.03
N PHE A 258 0.28 -1.18 -10.44
CA PHE A 258 -0.79 -1.07 -9.43
C PHE A 258 -0.29 -0.37 -8.17
N HIS A 259 0.95 -0.64 -7.75
CA HIS A 259 1.58 0.06 -6.65
C HIS A 259 1.66 1.57 -6.93
N VAL A 260 2.07 1.98 -8.13
CA VAL A 260 2.09 3.40 -8.52
C VAL A 260 0.69 4.02 -8.51
N VAL A 261 -0.35 3.32 -8.99
CA VAL A 261 -1.75 3.78 -8.90
C VAL A 261 -2.12 4.11 -7.45
N TYR A 262 -1.80 3.22 -6.50
CA TYR A 262 -2.10 3.45 -5.10
C TYR A 262 -1.24 4.55 -4.45
N CYS A 263 0.04 4.68 -4.83
CA CYS A 263 0.88 5.81 -4.38
C CYS A 263 0.26 7.16 -4.77
N HIS A 264 -0.23 7.29 -6.00
CA HIS A 264 -0.88 8.51 -6.47
C HIS A 264 -2.26 8.72 -5.83
N LEU A 265 -3.03 7.65 -5.64
CA LEU A 265 -4.32 7.70 -4.95
C LEU A 265 -4.16 8.25 -3.53
N VAL A 266 -3.23 7.68 -2.74
CA VAL A 266 -2.92 8.16 -1.39
C VAL A 266 -2.45 9.61 -1.41
N SER A 267 -1.57 9.96 -2.34
CA SER A 267 -1.06 11.33 -2.47
C SER A 267 -2.18 12.35 -2.70
N LEU A 268 -3.14 12.04 -3.57
CA LEU A 268 -4.30 12.90 -3.85
C LEU A 268 -5.24 13.02 -2.64
N GLU A 269 -5.46 11.92 -1.92
CA GLU A 269 -6.29 11.96 -0.71
C GLU A 269 -5.64 12.77 0.41
N LEU A 270 -4.32 12.66 0.59
CA LEU A 270 -3.56 13.49 1.54
C LEU A 270 -3.53 14.96 1.10
N GLU A 271 -3.42 15.25 -0.20
CA GLU A 271 -3.50 16.62 -0.74
C GLU A 271 -4.86 17.26 -0.44
N ASN A 272 -5.95 16.51 -0.57
CA ASN A 272 -7.30 16.98 -0.19
C ASN A 272 -7.43 17.30 1.30
N LEU A 273 -6.56 16.75 2.15
CA LEU A 273 -6.47 17.07 3.58
C LEU A 273 -5.49 18.22 3.87
N GLY A 274 -4.83 18.78 2.84
CA GLY A 274 -3.92 19.91 2.94
C GLY A 274 -2.45 19.52 3.12
N TYR A 275 -2.07 18.26 2.84
CA TYR A 275 -0.69 17.79 2.94
C TYR A 275 0.00 17.76 1.58
N SER A 276 1.31 18.00 1.57
CA SER A 276 2.15 17.72 0.41
C SER A 276 2.82 16.35 0.58
N THR A 277 2.82 15.54 -0.47
CA THR A 277 3.41 14.19 -0.44
C THR A 277 4.70 14.14 -1.24
N GLN A 278 5.70 13.40 -0.75
CA GLN A 278 6.91 13.06 -1.48
C GLN A 278 7.04 11.54 -1.48
N LEU A 279 7.40 10.97 -2.63
CA LEU A 279 7.68 9.54 -2.77
C LEU A 279 9.17 9.37 -2.98
N ILE A 280 9.86 8.74 -2.04
CA ILE A 280 11.31 8.57 -2.07
C ILE A 280 11.62 7.11 -2.46
N PRO A 281 12.18 6.84 -3.66
CA PRO A 281 12.47 5.49 -4.09
C PRO A 281 13.64 4.90 -3.30
N LEU A 282 13.42 3.73 -2.71
CA LEU A 282 14.39 2.92 -1.99
C LEU A 282 14.56 1.58 -2.71
N PRO A 283 15.72 1.31 -3.33
CA PRO A 283 16.01 0.00 -3.92
C PRO A 283 16.02 -1.09 -2.85
N VAL A 284 15.26 -2.15 -3.08
CA VAL A 284 15.12 -3.30 -2.15
C VAL A 284 15.43 -4.64 -2.79
N LYS A 285 15.68 -4.68 -4.10
CA LYS A 285 15.98 -5.91 -4.86
C LYS A 285 16.99 -6.83 -4.18
N ASP A 286 18.07 -6.28 -3.67
CA ASP A 286 19.16 -7.04 -3.05
C ASP A 286 18.79 -7.63 -1.67
N CYS A 287 17.65 -7.22 -1.11
CA CYS A 287 17.13 -7.67 0.20
C CYS A 287 16.05 -8.75 0.07
N LEU A 288 15.65 -9.16 -1.14
CA LEU A 288 14.46 -9.98 -1.40
C LEU A 288 14.77 -11.38 -1.94
N GLY A 289 15.91 -11.96 -1.56
CA GLY A 289 16.30 -13.32 -1.96
C GLY A 289 15.27 -14.40 -1.59
N GLU A 290 15.28 -15.53 -2.30
CA GLU A 290 14.29 -16.61 -2.11
C GLU A 290 14.30 -17.18 -0.68
N GLU A 291 15.45 -17.15 0.00
CA GLU A 291 15.59 -17.57 1.39
C GLU A 291 14.75 -16.73 2.36
N VAL A 292 14.56 -15.44 2.08
CA VAL A 292 13.75 -14.53 2.90
C VAL A 292 12.34 -15.07 3.01
N TRP A 293 11.80 -15.62 1.92
CA TRP A 293 10.42 -16.09 1.82
C TRP A 293 10.21 -17.53 2.29
N ARG A 294 11.27 -18.24 2.72
CA ARG A 294 11.16 -19.64 3.16
C ARG A 294 10.18 -19.78 4.33
N GLY A 295 9.13 -20.59 4.14
CA GLY A 295 8.10 -20.83 5.15
C GLY A 295 7.03 -19.74 5.26
N VAL A 296 7.07 -18.72 4.39
CA VAL A 296 6.00 -17.73 4.24
C VAL A 296 5.02 -18.23 3.18
N SER A 297 3.73 -18.23 3.49
CA SER A 297 2.69 -18.73 2.60
C SER A 297 2.49 -17.87 1.34
N GLN A 298 2.70 -16.55 1.45
CA GLN A 298 2.56 -15.60 0.36
C GLN A 298 3.59 -14.47 0.45
N LYS A 299 4.29 -14.19 -0.65
CA LYS A 299 5.15 -13.00 -0.76
C LYS A 299 4.26 -11.76 -0.85
N TYR A 300 4.32 -10.87 0.15
CA TYR A 300 3.59 -9.60 0.12
C TYR A 300 4.35 -8.51 -0.65
N TRP A 301 5.65 -8.69 -0.90
CA TRP A 301 6.47 -7.76 -1.65
C TRP A 301 7.36 -8.47 -2.67
N GLN A 302 7.37 -7.96 -3.90
CA GLN A 302 8.08 -8.54 -5.05
C GLN A 302 8.68 -7.46 -5.97
N LEU A 303 8.56 -6.17 -5.63
CA LEU A 303 9.07 -5.07 -6.45
C LEU A 303 10.53 -4.75 -6.11
N ASP A 304 11.29 -4.33 -7.12
CA ASP A 304 12.70 -3.94 -6.97
C ASP A 304 12.89 -2.63 -6.16
N THR A 305 11.85 -1.80 -6.09
CA THR A 305 11.88 -0.47 -5.47
C THR A 305 10.67 -0.30 -4.57
N TYR A 306 10.90 0.12 -3.33
CA TYR A 306 9.91 0.59 -2.36
C TYR A 306 9.82 2.12 -2.40
N TYR A 307 8.63 2.70 -2.28
CA TYR A 307 8.46 4.15 -2.17
C TYR A 307 8.14 4.54 -0.73
N LEU A 308 9.11 5.17 -0.08
CA LEU A 308 9.02 5.81 1.24
C LEU A 308 8.15 7.08 1.18
#